data_AF-A0AAJ5CEA5-F1
#
_entry.id   AF-A0AAJ5CEA5-F1
#
_cell.length_a   1.000
_cell.length_b   1.000
_cell.length_c   1.000
_cell.angle_alpha   90.00
_cell.angle_beta   90.00
_cell.angle_gamma   90.00
#
_symmetry.space_group_name_H-M   'P 1'
#
loop_
_entity.id
_entity.type
_entity.pdbx_description
1 polymer ?
#
loop_
_entity_poly.entity_id
_entity_poly.type
_entity_poly.pdbx_seq_one_letter_code
_entity_poly.pdbx_strand_id
1 'polypeptide(L)'
;MELSLLHPDPDDPDWLRPVPPAVALAQRLNPLEQEIAERRRWSIELSDAFEPFMALSTQTTATTHSITVLEGGDRINAALNLATAQCQTEMLTVQPSNRFSERSILQGMERDRPLTERGVRIRTLYQHTVRYDLERLAYVEQLSNGKVEYRTIDELVERLIICDETVAFIPTRDDQQVALELRNPGLVRYLIKVFEFMWGRSVPLSAGAPYETAPDGITEIQHSIAKLLVEGHVDEAIARRLGMNVRTCRAHIAKLATALGSGSRAQLGFLIAQSGILDQDR
;
A
#
# COMPACT_ATOMS: atom_id res chain seq x y z
N MET A 1 -33.14 -35.43 17.95
CA MET A 1 -33.46 -35.96 16.61
C MET A 1 -33.10 -34.97 15.47
N GLU A 2 -32.22 -33.99 15.69
CA GLU A 2 -31.95 -32.89 14.72
C GLU A 2 -31.18 -33.31 13.46
N LEU A 3 -30.43 -34.42 13.51
CA LEU A 3 -29.52 -34.79 12.42
C LEU A 3 -30.12 -35.79 11.41
N SER A 4 -31.33 -36.31 11.61
CA SER A 4 -31.98 -37.32 10.73
C SER A 4 -31.07 -38.47 10.29
N LEU A 5 -30.11 -38.86 11.13
CA LEU A 5 -29.12 -39.90 10.82
C LEU A 5 -29.63 -41.32 11.06
N LEU A 6 -30.85 -41.43 11.59
CA LEU A 6 -31.49 -42.68 11.96
C LEU A 6 -32.90 -42.71 11.36
N HIS A 7 -33.34 -43.88 10.93
CA HIS A 7 -34.72 -44.15 10.53
C HIS A 7 -35.27 -45.36 11.30
N PRO A 8 -36.59 -45.44 11.54
CA PRO A 8 -37.19 -46.61 12.18
C PRO A 8 -36.97 -47.88 11.35
N ASP A 9 -36.78 -48.99 12.03
CA ASP A 9 -36.75 -50.32 11.43
C ASP A 9 -38.15 -50.65 10.91
N PRO A 10 -38.30 -51.10 9.65
CA PRO A 10 -39.61 -51.46 9.11
C PRO A 10 -40.29 -52.61 9.87
N ASP A 11 -39.52 -53.46 10.56
CA ASP A 11 -40.03 -54.64 11.27
C ASP A 11 -40.22 -54.39 12.78
N ASP A 12 -39.61 -53.33 13.34
CA ASP A 12 -39.74 -52.94 14.74
C ASP A 12 -39.65 -51.41 14.91
N PRO A 13 -40.78 -50.71 15.09
CA PRO A 13 -40.80 -49.26 15.18
C PRO A 13 -40.07 -48.69 16.41
N ASP A 14 -39.76 -49.52 17.42
CA ASP A 14 -38.98 -49.11 18.60
C ASP A 14 -37.46 -49.23 18.35
N TRP A 15 -37.03 -49.77 17.20
CA TRP A 15 -35.64 -49.91 16.82
C TRP A 15 -35.25 -48.93 15.70
N LEU A 16 -34.07 -48.31 15.80
CA LEU A 16 -33.59 -47.33 14.84
C LEU A 16 -32.36 -47.85 14.08
N ARG A 17 -32.36 -47.73 12.75
CA ARG A 17 -31.24 -48.08 11.86
C ARG A 17 -30.53 -46.83 11.33
N PRO A 18 -29.19 -46.87 11.14
CA PRO A 18 -28.44 -45.75 10.57
C PRO A 18 -28.76 -45.54 9.08
N VAL A 19 -28.92 -44.27 8.70
CA VAL A 19 -29.00 -43.86 7.30
C VAL A 19 -27.61 -44.01 6.67
N PRO A 20 -27.49 -44.55 5.43
CA PRO A 20 -26.21 -44.62 4.74
C PRO A 20 -25.50 -43.25 4.68
N PRO A 21 -24.20 -43.15 5.00
CA PRO A 21 -23.50 -41.87 5.09
C PRO A 21 -23.58 -41.00 3.84
N ALA A 22 -23.58 -41.60 2.65
CA ALA A 22 -23.72 -40.88 1.38
C ALA A 22 -25.09 -40.18 1.25
N VAL A 23 -26.16 -40.83 1.74
CA VAL A 23 -27.52 -40.27 1.72
C VAL A 23 -27.65 -39.16 2.76
N ALA A 24 -27.13 -39.38 3.97
CA ALA A 24 -27.11 -38.37 5.02
C ALA A 24 -26.31 -37.11 4.61
N LEU A 25 -25.16 -37.29 3.94
CA LEU A 25 -24.35 -36.20 3.42
C LEU A 25 -25.13 -35.41 2.34
N ALA A 26 -25.73 -36.09 1.36
CA ALA A 26 -26.51 -35.43 0.31
C ALA A 26 -27.70 -34.65 0.88
N GLN A 27 -28.41 -35.21 1.87
CA GLN A 27 -29.51 -34.53 2.56
C GLN A 27 -29.05 -33.26 3.30
N ARG A 28 -27.80 -33.22 3.77
CA ARG A 28 -27.22 -32.06 4.47
C ARG A 28 -26.60 -31.03 3.53
N LEU A 29 -26.05 -31.48 2.40
CA LEU A 29 -25.40 -30.62 1.43
C LEU A 29 -26.42 -29.86 0.58
N ASN A 30 -27.51 -30.51 0.19
CA ASN A 30 -28.53 -29.91 -0.69
C ASN A 30 -29.10 -28.58 -0.17
N PRO A 31 -29.50 -28.44 1.12
CA PRO A 31 -29.96 -27.15 1.64
C PRO A 31 -28.89 -26.05 1.61
N LEU A 32 -27.62 -26.39 1.83
CA LEU A 32 -26.50 -25.44 1.77
C LEU A 32 -26.25 -24.97 0.33
N GLU A 33 -26.29 -25.88 -0.64
CA GLU A 33 -26.17 -25.53 -2.06
C GLU A 33 -27.33 -24.63 -2.52
N GLN A 34 -28.55 -24.91 -2.05
CA GLN A 34 -29.72 -24.06 -2.30
C GLN A 34 -29.54 -22.67 -1.70
N GLU A 35 -29.09 -22.57 -0.45
CA GLU A 35 -28.83 -21.28 0.19
C GLU A 35 -27.74 -20.47 -0.55
N ILE A 36 -26.67 -21.13 -1.02
CA ILE A 36 -25.63 -20.47 -1.83
C ILE A 36 -26.21 -19.97 -3.15
N ALA A 37 -27.04 -20.77 -3.82
CA ALA A 37 -27.68 -20.38 -5.08
C ALA A 37 -28.64 -19.19 -4.88
N GLU A 38 -29.40 -19.17 -3.79
CA GLU A 38 -30.28 -18.07 -3.42
C GLU A 38 -29.49 -16.79 -3.12
N ARG A 39 -28.44 -16.87 -2.31
CA ARG A 39 -27.57 -15.71 -2.01
C ARG A 39 -26.91 -15.14 -3.27
N ARG A 40 -26.50 -16.00 -4.21
CA ARG A 40 -25.96 -15.56 -5.51
C ARG A 40 -27.02 -14.84 -6.34
N ARG A 41 -28.24 -15.38 -6.41
CA ARG A 41 -29.35 -14.73 -7.12
C ARG A 41 -29.67 -13.37 -6.53
N TRP A 42 -29.75 -13.28 -5.20
CA TRP A 42 -29.95 -12.02 -4.49
C TRP A 42 -28.87 -10.99 -4.79
N SER A 43 -27.59 -11.41 -4.87
CA SER A 43 -26.49 -10.52 -5.24
C SER A 43 -26.64 -9.95 -6.65
N ILE A 44 -27.14 -10.75 -7.60
CA ILE A 44 -27.39 -10.31 -8.98
C ILE A 44 -28.59 -9.34 -8.99
N GLU A 45 -29.71 -9.71 -8.38
CA GLU A 45 -30.90 -8.86 -8.28
C GLU A 45 -30.59 -7.51 -7.63
N LEU A 46 -29.76 -7.50 -6.59
CA LEU A 46 -29.32 -6.28 -5.93
C LEU A 46 -28.40 -5.44 -6.82
N SER A 47 -27.54 -6.06 -7.63
CA SER A 47 -26.70 -5.34 -8.60
C SER A 47 -27.56 -4.70 -9.70
N ASP A 48 -28.51 -5.45 -10.24
CA ASP A 48 -29.43 -4.99 -11.29
C ASP A 48 -30.36 -3.87 -10.77
N ALA A 49 -30.87 -4.00 -9.55
CA ALA A 49 -31.69 -2.95 -8.93
C ALA A 49 -30.94 -1.63 -8.73
N PHE A 50 -29.62 -1.68 -8.56
CA PHE A 50 -28.77 -0.50 -8.40
C PHE A 50 -28.25 0.09 -9.71
N GLU A 51 -28.33 -0.63 -10.84
CA GLU A 51 -27.87 -0.17 -12.15
C GLU A 51 -28.48 1.19 -12.57
N PRO A 52 -29.80 1.45 -12.45
CA PRO A 52 -30.37 2.75 -12.81
C PRO A 52 -29.86 3.89 -11.91
N PHE A 53 -29.60 3.62 -10.63
CA PHE A 53 -29.07 4.61 -9.71
C PHE A 53 -27.60 4.94 -10.02
N MET A 54 -26.81 3.95 -10.45
CA MET A 54 -25.46 4.18 -10.95
C MET A 54 -25.46 5.05 -12.21
N ALA A 55 -26.41 4.84 -13.13
CA ALA A 55 -26.59 5.67 -14.31
C ALA A 55 -26.98 7.12 -13.96
N LEU A 56 -27.86 7.32 -12.97
CA LEU A 56 -28.22 8.65 -12.45
C LEU A 56 -27.02 9.36 -11.80
N SER A 57 -26.17 8.62 -11.09
CA SER A 57 -24.89 9.14 -10.61
C SER A 57 -24.02 9.59 -11.77
N THR A 58 -23.88 8.84 -12.86
CA THR A 58 -23.03 9.25 -14.01
C THR A 58 -23.49 10.53 -14.71
N GLN A 59 -24.81 10.77 -14.82
CA GLN A 59 -25.34 11.99 -15.47
C GLN A 59 -25.27 13.24 -14.57
N THR A 60 -25.33 13.06 -13.25
CA THR A 60 -25.24 14.18 -12.29
C THR A 60 -23.80 14.50 -11.88
N THR A 61 -22.89 13.51 -11.95
CA THR A 61 -21.47 13.66 -11.54
C THR A 61 -20.57 14.27 -12.62
N ALA A 62 -21.02 14.37 -13.87
CA ALA A 62 -20.21 14.93 -14.97
C ALA A 62 -19.75 16.37 -14.73
N THR A 63 -20.35 17.12 -13.80
CA THR A 63 -20.00 18.52 -13.56
C THR A 63 -19.55 18.88 -12.13
N THR A 64 -19.76 18.06 -11.09
CA THR A 64 -19.56 18.57 -9.70
C THR A 64 -18.87 17.65 -8.67
N HIS A 65 -18.67 16.34 -8.89
CA HIS A 65 -18.04 15.47 -7.86
C HIS A 65 -16.78 14.76 -8.36
N SER A 66 -15.85 15.58 -8.83
CA SER A 66 -14.47 15.18 -9.16
C SER A 66 -13.61 14.80 -7.95
N ILE A 67 -14.08 15.14 -6.73
CA ILE A 67 -13.40 14.95 -5.45
C ILE A 67 -14.43 14.45 -4.44
N THR A 68 -14.20 13.29 -3.84
CA THR A 68 -15.06 12.68 -2.81
C THR A 68 -14.26 12.55 -1.51
N VAL A 69 -14.82 12.99 -0.40
CA VAL A 69 -14.23 12.79 0.94
C VAL A 69 -14.70 11.46 1.51
N LEU A 70 -13.76 10.59 1.83
CA LEU A 70 -13.98 9.27 2.43
C LEU A 70 -13.56 9.33 3.89
N GLU A 71 -14.51 9.09 4.80
CA GLU A 71 -14.28 9.08 6.25
C GLU A 71 -14.42 7.67 6.82
N GLY A 72 -13.45 7.27 7.63
CA GLY A 72 -13.35 5.96 8.27
C GLY A 72 -12.64 4.92 7.40
N GLY A 73 -11.87 4.05 8.07
CA GLY A 73 -11.11 2.99 7.42
C GLY A 73 -11.94 2.07 6.52
N ASP A 74 -13.19 1.77 6.90
CA ASP A 74 -14.06 0.87 6.11
C ASP A 74 -14.45 1.47 4.76
N ARG A 75 -14.83 2.76 4.73
CA ARG A 75 -15.19 3.45 3.48
C ARG A 75 -13.97 3.63 2.58
N ILE A 76 -12.82 3.99 3.17
CA ILE A 76 -11.55 4.12 2.44
C ILE A 76 -11.16 2.78 1.82
N ASN A 77 -11.21 1.68 2.60
CA ASN A 77 -10.89 0.35 2.09
C ASN A 77 -11.87 -0.13 1.03
N ALA A 78 -13.18 0.14 1.18
CA ALA A 78 -14.17 -0.22 0.17
C ALA A 78 -13.91 0.50 -1.17
N ALA A 79 -13.62 1.81 -1.13
CA ALA A 79 -13.29 2.57 -2.33
C ALA A 79 -11.98 2.11 -2.99
N LEU A 80 -10.94 1.84 -2.19
CA LEU A 80 -9.68 1.27 -2.69
C LEU A 80 -9.90 -0.10 -3.32
N ASN A 81 -10.68 -0.98 -2.69
CA ASN A 81 -10.98 -2.31 -3.23
C ASN A 81 -11.72 -2.22 -4.56
N LEU A 82 -12.70 -1.32 -4.68
CA LEU A 82 -13.42 -1.08 -5.93
C LEU A 82 -12.47 -0.60 -7.03
N ALA A 83 -11.64 0.42 -6.74
CA ALA A 83 -10.67 0.94 -7.71
C ALA A 83 -9.65 -0.13 -8.14
N THR A 84 -9.14 -0.92 -7.20
CA THR A 84 -8.23 -2.05 -7.47
C THR A 84 -8.90 -3.16 -8.28
N ALA A 85 -10.18 -3.45 -8.04
CA ALA A 85 -10.92 -4.44 -8.83
C ALA A 85 -11.16 -3.96 -10.27
N GLN A 86 -11.38 -2.65 -10.46
CA GLN A 86 -11.60 -2.03 -11.76
C GLN A 86 -10.32 -1.69 -12.53
N CYS A 87 -9.15 -1.70 -11.88
CA CYS A 87 -7.86 -1.38 -12.47
C CYS A 87 -7.48 -2.40 -13.56
N GLN A 88 -7.11 -1.89 -14.74
CA GLN A 88 -6.84 -2.70 -15.94
C GLN A 88 -5.41 -2.58 -16.47
N THR A 89 -4.73 -1.46 -16.26
CA THR A 89 -3.46 -1.14 -16.93
C THR A 89 -2.31 -0.95 -15.96
N GLU A 90 -2.47 -0.10 -14.96
CA GLU A 90 -1.38 0.28 -14.06
C GLU A 90 -1.87 0.75 -12.70
N MET A 91 -1.15 0.38 -11.64
CA MET A 91 -1.32 0.92 -10.31
C MET A 91 -0.01 1.59 -9.86
N LEU A 92 -0.10 2.86 -9.46
CA LEU A 92 1.03 3.64 -8.96
C LEU A 92 0.83 3.91 -7.47
N THR A 93 1.80 3.59 -6.63
CA THR A 93 1.67 3.84 -5.19
C THR A 93 2.89 4.47 -4.56
N VAL A 94 2.65 5.36 -3.59
CA VAL A 94 3.65 5.95 -2.70
C VAL A 94 3.27 5.56 -1.29
N GLN A 95 4.19 4.89 -0.60
CA GLN A 95 3.95 4.29 0.72
C GLN A 95 5.02 4.78 1.71
N PRO A 96 4.75 5.86 2.46
CA PRO A 96 5.67 6.38 3.47
C PRO A 96 5.90 5.36 4.61
N SER A 97 7.08 5.40 5.20
CA SER A 97 7.59 4.32 6.06
C SER A 97 7.30 4.45 7.55
N ASN A 98 6.76 5.58 7.99
CA ASN A 98 6.48 5.83 9.40
C ASN A 98 5.46 4.87 10.04
N ARG A 99 4.80 3.99 9.26
CA ARG A 99 3.73 3.10 9.71
C ARG A 99 3.78 1.70 9.06
N PHE A 100 4.99 1.20 8.79
CA PHE A 100 5.21 -0.22 8.45
C PHE A 100 4.86 -1.13 9.63
N SER A 101 3.63 -1.64 9.66
CA SER A 101 3.34 -2.87 10.40
C SER A 101 3.49 -4.06 9.44
N GLU A 102 4.02 -5.20 9.92
CA GLU A 102 4.08 -6.44 9.13
C GLU A 102 2.72 -6.76 8.48
N ARG A 103 1.64 -6.49 9.22
CA ARG A 103 0.25 -6.68 8.77
C ARG A 103 -0.12 -5.81 7.57
N SER A 104 0.33 -4.56 7.53
CA SER A 104 0.05 -3.62 6.43
C SER A 104 0.77 -4.03 5.15
N ILE A 105 2.00 -4.56 5.26
CA ILE A 105 2.76 -5.08 4.11
C ILE A 105 2.06 -6.31 3.53
N LEU A 106 1.72 -7.28 4.38
CA LEU A 106 1.02 -8.50 3.96
C LEU A 106 -0.32 -8.20 3.28
N GLN A 107 -1.09 -7.23 3.82
CA GLN A 107 -2.34 -6.80 3.19
C GLN A 107 -2.11 -6.10 1.84
N GLY A 108 -1.05 -5.30 1.70
CA GLY A 108 -0.65 -4.74 0.41
C GLY A 108 -0.32 -5.84 -0.60
N MET A 109 0.48 -6.82 -0.18
CA MET A 109 0.87 -7.97 -1.00
C MET A 109 -0.34 -8.82 -1.43
N GLU A 110 -1.29 -9.09 -0.54
CA GLU A 110 -2.53 -9.80 -0.87
C GLU A 110 -3.38 -9.04 -1.89
N ARG A 111 -3.33 -7.71 -1.90
CA ARG A 111 -4.03 -6.84 -2.86
C ARG A 111 -3.31 -6.79 -4.21
N ASP A 112 -1.99 -6.86 -4.24
CA ASP A 112 -1.18 -6.82 -5.46
C ASP A 112 -1.32 -8.11 -6.30
N ARG A 113 -1.54 -9.27 -5.66
CA ARG A 113 -1.66 -10.56 -6.35
C ARG A 113 -2.76 -10.60 -7.43
N PRO A 114 -4.05 -10.29 -7.13
CA PRO A 114 -5.09 -10.33 -8.15
C PRO A 114 -4.90 -9.29 -9.28
N LEU A 115 -4.14 -8.22 -9.04
CA LEU A 115 -3.77 -7.25 -10.07
C LEU A 115 -2.73 -7.84 -11.05
N THR A 116 -1.67 -8.43 -10.51
CA THR A 116 -0.58 -9.03 -11.30
C THR A 116 -1.04 -10.26 -12.09
N GLU A 117 -1.96 -11.06 -11.53
CA GLU A 117 -2.64 -12.16 -12.22
C GLU A 117 -3.43 -11.67 -13.45
N ARG A 118 -4.07 -10.50 -13.37
CA ARG A 118 -4.76 -9.87 -14.51
C ARG A 118 -3.84 -9.15 -15.50
N GLY A 119 -2.54 -9.06 -15.21
CA GLY A 119 -1.58 -8.37 -16.08
C GLY A 119 -1.42 -6.88 -15.83
N VAL A 120 -1.99 -6.36 -14.74
CA VAL A 120 -1.80 -4.97 -14.33
C VAL A 120 -0.35 -4.73 -13.90
N ARG A 121 0.26 -3.64 -14.36
CA ARG A 121 1.59 -3.20 -13.92
C ARG A 121 1.49 -2.48 -12.58
N ILE A 122 2.41 -2.73 -11.67
CA ILE A 122 2.43 -2.05 -10.36
C ILE A 122 3.79 -1.39 -10.16
N ARG A 123 3.78 -0.09 -9.88
CA ARG A 123 4.99 0.67 -9.52
C ARG A 123 4.79 1.28 -8.15
N THR A 124 5.68 0.96 -7.22
CA THR A 124 5.54 1.37 -5.83
C THR A 124 6.81 2.02 -5.32
N LEU A 125 6.65 3.21 -4.73
CA LEU A 125 7.69 3.99 -4.06
C LEU A 125 7.60 3.80 -2.55
N TYR A 126 8.72 3.42 -1.98
CA TYR A 126 8.95 3.33 -0.54
C TYR A 126 10.02 4.33 -0.09
N GLN A 127 10.11 4.62 1.21
CA GLN A 127 11.27 5.33 1.73
C GLN A 127 12.47 4.37 1.85
N HIS A 128 13.70 4.89 1.75
CA HIS A 128 14.92 4.08 1.89
C HIS A 128 14.97 3.27 3.21
N THR A 129 14.27 3.71 4.25
CA THR A 129 14.24 3.00 5.55
C THR A 129 13.62 1.61 5.46
N VAL A 130 12.79 1.32 4.44
CA VAL A 130 12.29 -0.04 4.15
C VAL A 130 13.40 -1.05 3.90
N ARG A 131 14.57 -0.57 3.46
CA ARG A 131 15.69 -1.44 3.13
C ARG A 131 16.31 -2.13 4.36
N TYR A 132 15.84 -1.83 5.56
CA TYR A 132 16.25 -2.53 6.77
C TYR A 132 15.39 -3.76 7.09
N ASP A 133 14.19 -3.85 6.50
CA ASP A 133 13.23 -4.94 6.68
C ASP A 133 13.07 -5.76 5.36
N LEU A 134 14.15 -5.83 4.56
CA LEU A 134 14.19 -6.27 3.15
C LEU A 134 13.75 -7.70 2.87
N GLU A 135 13.89 -8.61 3.83
CA GLU A 135 13.80 -10.05 3.58
C GLU A 135 12.46 -10.45 2.94
N ARG A 136 11.39 -9.66 3.13
CA ARG A 136 10.06 -9.99 2.60
C ARG A 136 9.68 -9.27 1.30
N LEU A 137 10.20 -8.08 1.01
CA LEU A 137 9.84 -7.33 -0.21
C LEU A 137 10.64 -7.76 -1.43
N ALA A 138 11.93 -8.08 -1.26
CA ALA A 138 12.78 -8.56 -2.36
C ALA A 138 12.30 -9.91 -2.94
N TYR A 139 11.70 -10.77 -2.09
CA TYR A 139 11.11 -12.04 -2.51
C TYR A 139 9.93 -11.85 -3.48
N VAL A 140 9.14 -10.79 -3.32
CA VAL A 140 7.94 -10.52 -4.13
C VAL A 140 8.30 -9.94 -5.50
N GLU A 141 9.31 -9.08 -5.57
CA GLU A 141 9.84 -8.55 -6.85
C GLU A 141 10.29 -9.69 -7.78
N GLN A 142 10.94 -10.71 -7.22
CA GLN A 142 11.38 -11.89 -8.00
C GLN A 142 10.21 -12.75 -8.51
N LEU A 143 9.10 -12.81 -7.78
CA LEU A 143 7.93 -13.63 -8.11
C LEU A 143 6.95 -12.96 -9.09
N SER A 144 7.02 -11.65 -9.24
CA SER A 144 6.04 -10.87 -10.00
C SER A 144 6.32 -10.80 -11.51
N ASN A 145 7.27 -11.60 -12.02
CA ASN A 145 7.57 -11.78 -13.44
C ASN A 145 7.73 -10.45 -14.21
N GLY A 146 8.33 -9.44 -13.56
CA GLY A 146 8.55 -8.10 -14.14
C GLY A 146 7.31 -7.19 -14.22
N LYS A 147 6.16 -7.59 -13.67
CA LYS A 147 4.95 -6.74 -13.63
C LYS A 147 4.91 -5.79 -12.44
N VAL A 148 5.74 -6.03 -11.43
CA VAL A 148 5.83 -5.18 -10.24
C VAL A 148 7.25 -4.64 -10.12
N GLU A 149 7.36 -3.35 -9.91
CA GLU A 149 8.63 -2.68 -9.66
C GLU A 149 8.53 -1.89 -8.34
N TYR A 150 9.44 -2.20 -7.42
CA TYR A 150 9.58 -1.50 -6.16
C TYR A 150 10.83 -0.62 -6.22
N ARG A 151 10.66 0.66 -5.90
CA ARG A 151 11.78 1.61 -5.78
C ARG A 151 11.74 2.32 -4.44
N THR A 152 12.89 2.85 -4.04
CA THR A 152 13.05 3.60 -2.81
C THR A 152 13.57 5.00 -3.06
N ILE A 153 13.11 5.96 -2.28
CA ILE A 153 13.55 7.35 -2.29
C ILE A 153 13.83 7.84 -0.86
N ASP A 154 14.65 8.87 -0.72
CA ASP A 154 15.08 9.46 0.55
C ASP A 154 13.93 10.13 1.30
N GLU A 155 13.12 10.88 0.56
CA GLU A 155 12.04 11.68 1.09
C GLU A 155 10.71 11.32 0.40
N LEU A 156 9.70 11.00 1.21
CA LEU A 156 8.31 10.91 0.75
C LEU A 156 7.46 11.88 1.54
N VAL A 157 6.55 12.55 0.83
CA VAL A 157 5.63 13.53 1.44
C VAL A 157 4.49 12.82 2.13
N GLU A 158 3.63 12.15 1.35
CA GLU A 158 2.42 11.51 1.83
C GLU A 158 2.04 10.30 0.97
N ARG A 159 1.12 9.48 1.50
CA ARG A 159 0.59 8.33 0.78
C ARG A 159 -0.16 8.78 -0.48
N LEU A 160 0.08 8.09 -1.59
CA LEU A 160 -0.62 8.30 -2.87
C LEU A 160 -0.91 6.95 -3.49
N ILE A 161 -2.13 6.74 -3.97
CA ILE A 161 -2.50 5.54 -4.73
C ILE A 161 -3.23 5.99 -5.98
N ILE A 162 -2.81 5.52 -7.15
CA ILE A 162 -3.44 5.82 -8.43
C ILE A 162 -3.75 4.49 -9.12
N CYS A 163 -4.99 4.35 -9.62
CA CYS A 163 -5.40 3.23 -10.46
C CYS A 163 -5.73 3.75 -11.85
N ASP A 164 -4.98 3.28 -12.84
CA ASP A 164 -4.99 3.73 -14.23
C ASP A 164 -4.85 5.27 -14.33
N GLU A 165 -5.36 5.89 -15.39
CA GLU A 165 -5.50 7.35 -15.48
C GLU A 165 -6.86 7.84 -14.96
N THR A 166 -7.52 7.07 -14.07
CA THR A 166 -8.95 7.26 -13.75
C THR A 166 -9.23 7.73 -12.34
N VAL A 167 -8.46 7.29 -11.35
CA VAL A 167 -8.72 7.60 -9.94
C VAL A 167 -7.44 7.67 -9.13
N ALA A 168 -7.36 8.65 -8.22
CA ALA A 168 -6.29 8.79 -7.25
C ALA A 168 -6.83 8.93 -5.82
N PHE A 169 -6.08 8.44 -4.85
CA PHE A 169 -6.38 8.52 -3.42
C PHE A 169 -5.23 9.20 -2.67
N ILE A 170 -5.57 10.20 -1.87
CA ILE A 170 -4.62 10.89 -0.99
C ILE A 170 -5.24 11.05 0.41
N PRO A 171 -4.49 10.87 1.50
CA PRO A 171 -4.98 11.17 2.84
C PRO A 171 -5.14 12.69 3.00
N THR A 172 -6.09 13.12 3.85
CA THR A 172 -6.18 14.53 4.26
C THR A 172 -5.53 14.79 5.61
N ARG A 173 -5.21 13.73 6.36
CA ARG A 173 -4.68 13.76 7.73
C ARG A 173 -3.75 12.57 7.99
N ASP A 174 -2.82 12.75 8.92
CA ASP A 174 -1.82 11.75 9.33
C ASP A 174 -2.43 10.49 9.97
N ASP A 175 -3.69 10.56 10.43
CA ASP A 175 -4.42 9.46 11.08
C ASP A 175 -5.03 8.46 10.09
N GLN A 176 -4.98 8.77 8.79
CA GLN A 176 -5.57 7.99 7.69
C GLN A 176 -7.07 7.67 7.89
N GLN A 177 -7.76 8.42 8.74
CA GLN A 177 -9.20 8.29 8.91
C GLN A 177 -9.98 9.04 7.84
N VAL A 178 -9.31 9.92 7.10
CA VAL A 178 -9.94 10.68 6.04
C VAL A 178 -9.05 10.67 4.79
N ALA A 179 -9.62 10.29 3.65
CA ALA A 179 -8.96 10.30 2.35
C ALA A 179 -9.82 11.00 1.31
N LEU A 180 -9.19 11.59 0.29
CA LEU A 180 -9.85 12.08 -0.91
C LEU A 180 -9.75 11.03 -2.00
N GLU A 181 -10.89 10.70 -2.61
CA GLU A 181 -10.96 10.02 -3.90
C GLU A 181 -11.11 11.07 -4.99
N LEU A 182 -10.17 11.09 -5.92
CA LEU A 182 -10.06 12.08 -6.99
C LEU A 182 -10.30 11.40 -8.32
N ARG A 183 -11.36 11.79 -9.04
CA ARG A 183 -11.70 11.27 -10.37
C ARG A 183 -11.62 12.33 -11.48
N ASN A 184 -11.16 13.54 -11.15
CA ASN A 184 -10.91 14.55 -12.17
C ASN A 184 -9.72 14.14 -13.05
N PRO A 185 -9.87 14.02 -14.38
CA PRO A 185 -8.77 13.61 -15.25
C PRO A 185 -7.56 14.57 -15.20
N GLY A 186 -7.79 15.86 -14.98
CA GLY A 186 -6.72 16.86 -14.84
C GLY A 186 -5.92 16.68 -13.55
N LEU A 187 -6.59 16.45 -12.42
CA LEU A 187 -5.93 16.20 -11.13
C LEU A 187 -5.19 14.86 -11.13
N VAL A 188 -5.83 13.79 -11.64
CA VAL A 188 -5.20 12.47 -11.72
C VAL A 188 -3.94 12.54 -12.60
N ARG A 189 -4.02 13.17 -13.78
CA ARG A 189 -2.86 13.36 -14.65
C ARG A 189 -1.75 14.18 -14.01
N TYR A 190 -2.09 15.19 -13.21
CA TYR A 190 -1.10 15.96 -12.44
C TYR A 190 -0.41 15.08 -11.39
N LEU A 191 -1.17 14.30 -10.63
CA LEU A 191 -0.62 13.38 -9.62
C LEU A 191 0.26 12.29 -10.23
N ILE A 192 -0.08 11.79 -11.42
CA ILE A 192 0.79 10.89 -12.19
C ILE A 192 2.12 11.58 -12.50
N LYS A 193 2.12 12.84 -12.96
CA LYS A 193 3.38 13.59 -13.20
C LYS A 193 4.21 13.77 -11.93
N VAL A 194 3.56 14.01 -10.79
CA VAL A 194 4.24 14.08 -9.49
C VAL A 194 4.87 12.72 -9.13
N PHE A 195 4.14 11.63 -9.36
CA PHE A 195 4.66 10.28 -9.19
C PHE A 195 5.88 10.03 -10.10
N GLU A 196 5.80 10.33 -11.40
CA GLU A 196 6.91 10.13 -12.34
C GLU A 196 8.15 10.95 -11.97
N PHE A 197 7.96 12.17 -11.45
CA PHE A 197 9.05 12.99 -10.95
C PHE A 197 9.78 12.33 -9.78
N MET A 198 9.05 11.77 -8.82
CA MET A 198 9.64 10.99 -7.72
C MET A 198 10.26 9.68 -8.23
N TRP A 199 9.60 9.01 -9.17
CA TRP A 199 10.04 7.75 -9.76
C TRP A 199 11.40 7.87 -10.44
N GLY A 200 11.62 8.94 -11.21
CA GLY A 200 12.89 9.22 -11.88
C GLY A 200 14.07 9.47 -10.91
N ARG A 201 13.79 9.86 -9.66
CA ARG A 201 14.78 10.11 -8.60
C ARG A 201 14.96 8.93 -7.64
N SER A 202 14.19 7.86 -7.83
CA SER A 202 14.18 6.70 -6.95
C SER A 202 15.09 5.59 -7.44
N VAL A 203 15.57 4.76 -6.51
CA VAL A 203 16.51 3.66 -6.77
C VAL A 203 15.78 2.31 -6.65
N PRO A 204 15.93 1.37 -7.61
CA PRO A 204 15.36 0.03 -7.53
C PRO A 204 15.67 -0.67 -6.22
N LEU A 205 14.67 -1.29 -5.58
CA LEU A 205 14.83 -1.98 -4.30
C LEU A 205 15.88 -3.11 -4.36
N SER A 206 15.96 -3.77 -5.52
CA SER A 206 16.92 -4.82 -5.84
C SER A 206 18.35 -4.34 -6.10
N ALA A 207 18.57 -3.06 -6.42
CA ALA A 207 19.92 -2.49 -6.39
C ALA A 207 20.39 -2.52 -4.92
N GLY A 208 21.64 -2.90 -4.65
CA GLY A 208 22.19 -3.20 -3.33
C GLY A 208 21.87 -2.16 -2.24
N ALA A 209 22.08 -2.52 -0.97
CA ALA A 209 21.79 -1.63 0.15
C ALA A 209 22.46 -0.24 -0.09
N PRO A 210 21.76 0.89 0.09
CA PRO A 210 22.31 2.25 -0.09
C PRO A 210 23.38 2.60 0.98
N TYR A 211 23.83 1.58 1.72
CA TYR A 211 24.96 1.58 2.64
C TYR A 211 26.22 1.00 2.00
N GLU A 212 26.25 0.76 0.68
CA GLU A 212 27.52 0.86 -0.03
C GLU A 212 28.01 2.29 0.20
N THR A 213 28.98 2.43 1.09
CA THR A 213 29.70 3.68 1.29
C THR A 213 30.09 4.21 -0.07
N ALA A 214 29.58 5.38 -0.44
CA ALA A 214 30.13 6.11 -1.55
C ALA A 214 31.64 6.31 -1.32
N PRO A 215 32.45 6.64 -2.34
CA PRO A 215 33.91 6.75 -2.20
C PRO A 215 34.37 7.70 -1.08
N ASP A 216 33.49 8.59 -0.61
CA ASP A 216 33.67 9.55 0.47
C ASP A 216 33.35 8.99 1.88
N GLY A 217 32.86 7.76 2.00
CA GLY A 217 32.47 7.13 3.26
C GLY A 217 31.12 7.59 3.83
N ILE A 218 30.34 8.38 3.07
CA ILE A 218 29.04 8.91 3.47
C ILE A 218 27.93 8.19 2.68
N THR A 219 26.89 7.78 3.39
CA THR A 219 25.75 7.06 2.82
C THR A 219 24.70 8.05 2.27
N GLU A 220 23.85 7.64 1.32
CA GLU A 220 22.79 8.52 0.76
C GLU A 220 21.87 9.12 1.84
N ILE A 221 21.56 8.32 2.87
CA ILE A 221 20.78 8.79 4.02
C ILE A 221 21.54 9.84 4.82
N GLN A 222 22.86 9.70 4.98
CA GLN A 222 23.68 10.71 5.66
C GLN A 222 23.83 11.98 4.83
N HIS A 223 23.91 11.88 3.50
CA HIS A 223 23.84 13.03 2.58
C HIS A 223 22.50 13.78 2.74
N SER A 224 21.39 13.05 2.74
CA SER A 224 20.05 13.60 2.96
C SER A 224 19.93 14.30 4.33
N ILE A 225 20.47 13.68 5.38
CA ILE A 225 20.54 14.28 6.72
C ILE A 225 21.40 15.54 6.73
N ALA A 226 22.57 15.51 6.08
CA ALA A 226 23.49 16.64 6.01
C ALA A 226 22.84 17.85 5.31
N LYS A 227 22.12 17.61 4.21
CA LYS A 227 21.31 18.62 3.50
C LYS A 227 20.29 19.26 4.44
N LEU A 228 19.45 18.46 5.09
CA LEU A 228 18.41 18.94 5.99
C LEU A 228 18.98 19.66 7.24
N LEU A 229 20.16 19.24 7.72
CA LEU A 229 20.86 19.93 8.80
C LEU A 229 21.30 21.34 8.40
N VAL A 230 21.84 21.51 7.19
CA VAL A 230 22.27 22.82 6.67
C VAL A 230 21.07 23.72 6.35
N GLU A 231 19.94 23.14 5.95
CA GLU A 231 18.65 23.84 5.83
C GLU A 231 18.07 24.30 7.19
N GLY A 232 18.66 23.86 8.31
CA GLY A 232 18.28 24.30 9.67
C GLY A 232 17.19 23.45 10.34
N HIS A 233 16.83 22.31 9.76
CA HIS A 233 15.85 21.40 10.38
C HIS A 233 16.40 20.78 11.68
N VAL A 234 15.52 20.59 12.67
CA VAL A 234 15.81 19.85 13.93
C VAL A 234 15.67 18.34 13.73
N ASP A 235 16.30 17.54 14.60
CA ASP A 235 16.35 16.07 14.47
C ASP A 235 14.96 15.43 14.30
N GLU A 236 13.94 15.92 15.00
CA GLU A 236 12.58 15.40 14.90
C GLU A 236 11.96 15.66 13.54
N ALA A 237 12.24 16.82 12.94
CA ALA A 237 11.77 17.17 11.61
C ALA A 237 12.50 16.33 10.54
N ILE A 238 13.82 16.15 10.68
CA ILE A 238 14.64 15.31 9.81
C ILE A 238 14.15 13.86 9.87
N ALA A 239 13.99 13.31 11.09
CA ALA A 239 13.55 11.94 11.30
C ALA A 239 12.18 11.68 10.65
N ARG A 240 11.23 12.61 10.83
CA ARG A 240 9.89 12.53 10.22
C ARG A 240 9.97 12.53 8.69
N ARG A 241 10.75 13.45 8.12
CA ARG A 241 10.92 13.64 6.67
C ARG A 241 11.55 12.42 5.99
N LEU A 242 12.54 11.82 6.63
CA LEU A 242 13.22 10.61 6.15
C LEU A 242 12.55 9.29 6.59
N GLY A 243 11.39 9.35 7.26
CA GLY A 243 10.63 8.15 7.64
C GLY A 243 11.38 7.21 8.59
N MET A 244 12.14 7.77 9.54
CA MET A 244 12.86 7.00 10.57
C MET A 244 12.54 7.51 11.97
N ASN A 245 12.84 6.69 12.98
CA ASN A 245 12.72 7.15 14.36
C ASN A 245 13.84 8.15 14.71
N VAL A 246 13.57 9.03 15.68
CA VAL A 246 14.50 10.11 16.10
C VAL A 246 15.83 9.54 16.62
N ARG A 247 15.83 8.37 17.26
CA ARG A 247 17.04 7.71 17.77
C ARG A 247 17.96 7.28 16.61
N THR A 248 17.41 6.70 15.56
CA THR A 248 18.12 6.29 14.34
C THR A 248 18.66 7.52 13.61
N CYS A 249 17.86 8.59 13.47
CA CYS A 249 18.31 9.86 12.91
C CYS A 249 19.52 10.41 13.68
N ARG A 250 19.44 10.47 15.02
CA ARG A 250 20.55 10.91 15.88
C ARG A 250 21.79 10.04 15.74
N ALA A 251 21.63 8.73 15.59
CA ALA A 251 22.75 7.83 15.35
C ALA A 251 23.46 8.13 14.02
N HIS A 252 22.72 8.43 12.95
CA HIS A 252 23.31 8.86 11.68
C HIS A 252 24.00 10.23 11.78
N ILE A 253 23.39 11.20 12.48
CA ILE A 253 24.01 12.51 12.76
C ILE A 253 25.32 12.34 13.54
N ALA A 254 25.35 11.47 14.55
CA ALA A 254 26.56 11.21 15.34
C ALA A 254 27.69 10.58 14.49
N LYS A 255 27.34 9.65 13.59
CA LYS A 255 28.29 9.09 12.61
C LYS A 255 28.82 10.17 11.66
N LEU A 256 27.95 11.04 11.15
CA LEU A 256 28.34 12.17 10.30
C LEU A 256 29.27 13.15 11.04
N ALA A 257 28.94 13.46 12.30
CA ALA A 257 29.76 14.31 13.16
C ALA A 257 31.14 13.71 13.40
N THR A 258 31.21 12.39 13.64
CA THR A 258 32.48 11.69 13.83
C THR A 258 33.31 11.68 12.55
N ALA A 259 32.69 11.42 11.40
CA ALA A 259 33.36 11.41 10.10
C ALA A 259 33.97 12.78 9.75
N LEU A 260 33.27 13.87 10.09
CA LEU A 260 33.72 15.24 9.84
C LEU A 260 34.53 15.86 11.00
N GLY A 261 34.70 15.14 12.11
CA GLY A 261 35.43 15.66 13.29
C GLY A 261 34.71 16.80 14.03
N SER A 262 33.38 16.83 14.00
CA SER A 262 32.58 17.85 14.67
C SER A 262 32.23 17.50 16.11
N GLY A 263 32.37 18.47 17.02
CA GLY A 263 31.93 18.36 18.42
C GLY A 263 30.58 19.02 18.73
N SER A 264 29.99 19.75 17.77
CA SER A 264 28.72 20.47 17.98
C SER A 264 27.88 20.59 16.72
N ARG A 265 26.57 20.80 16.86
CA ARG A 265 25.66 20.94 15.71
C ARG A 265 26.04 22.10 14.79
N ALA A 266 26.36 23.27 15.35
CA ALA A 266 26.73 24.45 14.58
C ALA A 266 28.03 24.20 13.79
N GLN A 267 29.03 23.61 14.45
CA GLN A 267 30.27 23.22 13.79
C GLN A 267 30.05 22.15 12.72
N LEU A 268 29.12 21.20 12.94
CA LEU A 268 28.79 20.17 11.97
C LEU A 268 28.22 20.79 10.68
N GLY A 269 27.29 21.73 10.80
CA GLY A 269 26.74 22.46 9.65
C GLY A 269 27.83 23.18 8.84
N PHE A 270 28.77 23.85 9.52
CA PHE A 270 29.91 24.49 8.86
C PHE A 270 30.81 23.49 8.13
N LEU A 271 31.14 22.36 8.76
CA LEU A 271 31.99 21.32 8.18
C LEU A 271 31.33 20.59 7.00
N ILE A 272 30.01 20.40 7.03
CA ILE A 272 29.25 19.88 5.88
C ILE A 272 29.42 20.83 4.68
N ALA A 273 29.24 22.13 4.88
CA ALA A 273 29.38 23.12 3.81
C ALA A 273 30.83 23.20 3.27
N GLN A 274 31.83 23.00 4.12
CA GLN A 274 33.25 23.06 3.73
C GLN A 274 33.73 21.78 3.02
N SER A 275 33.18 20.62 3.35
CA SER A 275 33.66 19.32 2.83
C SER A 275 33.21 19.04 1.39
N GLY A 276 32.30 19.84 0.82
CA GLY A 276 31.82 19.68 -0.55
C GLY A 276 30.93 18.44 -0.77
N ILE A 277 30.55 17.75 0.31
CA ILE A 277 29.71 16.55 0.26
C ILE A 277 28.31 16.83 -0.32
N LEU A 278 27.83 18.07 -0.26
CA LEU A 278 26.55 18.47 -0.87
C LEU A 278 26.72 19.08 -2.28
N ASP A 279 27.93 19.16 -2.84
CA ASP A 279 28.16 19.81 -4.14
C ASP A 279 27.74 18.95 -5.34
N GLN A 280 27.46 17.66 -5.14
CA GLN A 280 26.97 16.75 -6.19
C GLN A 280 25.51 16.99 -6.60
N ASP A 281 24.78 17.80 -5.83
CA ASP A 281 23.36 18.13 -6.04
C ASP A 281 23.12 19.38 -6.91
N ARG A 282 24.19 19.96 -7.50
CA ARG A 282 24.19 21.30 -8.12
C ARG A 282 24.16 21.31 -9.64
#